data_AF-A0A1F2QYY5-F1
#
_entry.id   AF-A0A1F2QYY5-F1
#
_cell.length_a   1.000
_cell.length_b   1.000
_cell.length_c   1.000
_cell.angle_alpha   90.00
_cell.angle_beta   90.00
_cell.angle_gamma   90.00
#
_symmetry.space_group_name_H-M   'P 1'
#
loop_
_entity.id
_entity.type
_entity.pdbx_description
1 polymer ?
#
loop_
_entity_poly.entity_id
_entity_poly.type
_entity_poly.pdbx_seq_one_letter_code
_entity_poly.pdbx_strand_id
1 'polypeptide(L)'
;MRLNRSGVWTTVWLVALTAGLCAQSAAPAVRPSQAASQVPTFRLQIDLVRSDIVVRDDRGNFVSDLTKDEFEIFEDGVKQAVVSMTMSHGGRVTNLLAPPPAPPPEGIILPPTRRTNDVSGRIFVFLVDDLHLQFHNTVRVREIFKKISKTLIHDGDQFAIVSTGTSSIAVGLTYDRKRLDESIEKIIGGELRPSDIIDGPANSDGPTEVRHRAHVAFATVYDVLLHLEQVRDRRKAFVYVSDGYHFNPFSDARMGLMDPNSPFLQNSMLRTINDLDKSDGNTILGQDPVARYQARESGVFADADLARELGEVTRAANRANTTIYTIDPRGLIGQPDIDQAVDPQQWNNFVRTTQDSLRVLAEETGGIAIVNMNDFDKGLKQIDADTSDYYVLGYYSSNPDPLRRQRKIDVRVRRPGMSVFFRKDYVFRPVLTQR
;
A
#
# COMPACT_ATOMS: atom_id res chain seq x y z
N MET A 1 -3.62 -33.24 80.00
CA MET A 1 -2.56 -34.19 79.54
C MET A 1 -1.29 -33.38 79.35
N ARG A 2 -0.34 -33.36 80.31
CA ARG A 2 0.84 -34.26 80.46
C ARG A 2 1.68 -34.33 79.15
N LEU A 3 2.85 -33.65 79.10
CA LEU A 3 4.23 -34.14 79.39
C LEU A 3 4.77 -35.00 78.21
N ASN A 4 6.00 -34.91 77.68
CA ASN A 4 7.31 -34.51 78.18
C ASN A 4 8.39 -34.68 77.07
N ARG A 5 9.56 -34.03 77.19
CA ARG A 5 10.95 -34.59 77.12
C ARG A 5 12.03 -33.73 76.42
N SER A 6 12.73 -32.97 77.26
CA SER A 6 14.19 -32.81 77.46
C SER A 6 15.24 -33.42 76.51
N GLY A 7 16.33 -32.66 76.33
CA GLY A 7 17.71 -33.15 76.10
C GLY A 7 18.75 -32.01 76.11
N VAL A 8 19.73 -32.07 77.01
CA VAL A 8 20.80 -31.08 77.31
C VAL A 8 22.16 -31.54 76.71
N TRP A 9 23.21 -30.71 76.77
CA TRP A 9 24.66 -30.97 77.04
C TRP A 9 25.56 -30.02 76.18
N THR A 10 26.11 -28.90 76.69
CA THR A 10 27.32 -28.64 77.53
C THR A 10 28.64 -28.31 76.79
N THR A 11 29.15 -27.08 77.05
CA THR A 11 30.54 -26.61 77.38
C THR A 11 31.69 -26.66 76.33
N VAL A 12 32.32 -25.55 75.88
CA VAL A 12 33.23 -24.51 76.47
C VAL A 12 34.74 -24.87 76.49
N TRP A 13 35.59 -24.01 75.90
CA TRP A 13 37.01 -23.65 76.24
C TRP A 13 37.33 -22.26 75.60
N LEU A 14 37.44 -21.13 76.32
CA LEU A 14 38.58 -20.46 77.01
C LEU A 14 39.78 -20.04 76.10
N VAL A 15 40.00 -18.72 75.80
CA VAL A 15 40.92 -17.71 76.44
C VAL A 15 42.21 -17.49 75.59
N ALA A 16 42.85 -16.33 75.34
CA ALA A 16 42.89 -14.96 75.91
C ALA A 16 43.60 -13.92 74.97
N LEU A 17 43.47 -12.62 75.33
CA LEU A 17 44.40 -11.45 75.16
C LEU A 17 44.78 -10.99 73.72
N THR A 18 44.88 -9.70 73.33
CA THR A 18 45.32 -8.47 74.02
C THR A 18 45.00 -7.22 73.17
N ALA A 19 45.06 -6.05 73.82
CA ALA A 19 44.70 -4.72 73.31
C ALA A 19 45.56 -4.16 72.16
N GLY A 20 44.92 -3.33 71.31
CA GLY A 20 45.57 -2.44 70.36
C GLY A 20 44.68 -1.21 70.09
N LEU A 21 45.14 -0.06 70.55
CA LEU A 21 44.54 1.27 70.35
C LEU A 21 44.49 1.60 68.86
N CYS A 22 43.31 1.92 68.32
CA CYS A 22 43.16 2.64 67.05
C CYS A 22 42.07 3.70 67.21
N ALA A 23 42.43 4.95 66.91
CA ALA A 23 41.56 6.11 66.94
C ALA A 23 40.32 5.90 66.06
N GLN A 24 39.13 5.98 66.67
CA GLN A 24 37.87 6.04 65.91
C GLN A 24 37.64 7.47 65.43
N SER A 25 37.93 7.71 64.16
CA SER A 25 37.41 8.84 63.41
C SER A 25 35.88 8.79 63.42
N ALA A 26 35.23 9.88 63.84
CA ALA A 26 33.78 10.01 63.82
C ALA A 26 33.25 9.82 62.38
N ALA A 27 32.41 8.81 62.18
CA ALA A 27 31.73 8.58 60.91
C ALA A 27 30.75 9.74 60.62
N PRO A 28 30.71 10.29 59.40
CA PRO A 28 29.77 11.34 59.05
C PRO A 28 28.34 10.77 59.03
N ALA A 29 27.42 11.47 59.70
CA ALA A 29 26.01 11.15 59.70
C ALA A 29 25.44 11.29 58.27
N VAL A 30 25.03 10.17 57.68
CA VAL A 30 24.34 10.13 56.39
C VAL A 30 22.93 10.68 56.61
N ARG A 31 22.65 11.88 56.08
CA ARG A 31 21.27 12.39 55.95
C ARG A 31 20.55 11.54 54.89
N PRO A 32 19.30 11.12 55.12
CA PRO A 32 18.52 10.47 54.07
C PRO A 32 18.31 11.48 52.94
N SER A 33 18.82 11.15 51.75
CA SER A 33 18.55 11.91 50.53
C SER A 33 17.07 11.76 50.21
N GLN A 34 16.33 12.88 50.26
CA GLN A 34 15.02 12.95 49.62
C GLN A 34 15.25 12.70 48.13
N ALA A 35 14.83 11.52 47.66
CA ALA A 35 14.70 11.25 46.25
C ALA A 35 13.71 12.27 45.69
N ALA A 36 14.24 13.29 44.99
CA ALA A 36 13.43 14.23 44.26
C ALA A 36 12.53 13.41 43.33
N SER A 37 11.22 13.46 43.59
CA SER A 37 10.21 12.90 42.70
C SER A 37 10.30 13.68 41.41
N GLN A 38 11.12 13.20 40.46
CA GLN A 38 11.14 13.72 39.10
C GLN A 38 9.76 13.42 38.53
N VAL A 39 8.87 14.43 38.56
CA VAL A 39 7.64 14.42 37.77
C VAL A 39 8.09 14.06 36.35
N PRO A 40 7.56 12.98 35.75
CA PRO A 40 7.91 12.63 34.38
C PRO A 40 7.54 13.79 33.47
N THR A 41 8.50 14.64 33.11
CA THR A 41 8.30 15.62 32.05
C THR A 41 8.25 14.83 30.75
N PHE A 42 7.05 14.57 30.27
CA PHE A 42 6.82 14.15 28.89
C PHE A 42 7.41 15.22 27.97
N ARG A 43 8.58 14.94 27.40
CA ARG A 43 9.08 15.74 26.29
C ARG A 43 8.41 15.19 25.05
N LEU A 44 7.43 15.93 24.54
CA LEU A 44 6.88 15.67 23.21
C LEU A 44 8.03 15.91 22.22
N GLN A 45 8.66 14.84 21.75
CA GLN A 45 9.58 14.94 20.63
C GLN A 45 8.72 15.24 19.41
N ILE A 46 8.83 16.47 18.89
CA ILE A 46 8.02 16.92 17.77
C ILE A 46 8.67 16.33 16.51
N ASP A 47 8.04 15.29 15.95
CA ASP A 47 8.50 14.71 14.68
C ASP A 47 8.23 15.70 13.54
N LEU A 48 9.26 15.95 12.72
CA LEU A 48 9.13 16.72 11.49
C LEU A 48 8.27 15.93 10.50
N VAL A 49 7.06 16.41 10.24
CA VAL A 49 6.17 15.83 9.23
C VAL A 49 6.71 16.24 7.86
N ARG A 50 7.05 15.26 7.03
CA ARG A 50 7.45 15.46 5.63
C ARG A 50 6.33 15.03 4.71
N SER A 51 5.93 15.93 3.82
CA SER A 51 4.96 15.66 2.78
C SER A 51 5.62 15.79 1.41
N ASP A 52 5.47 14.75 0.59
CA ASP A 52 5.87 14.78 -0.81
C ASP A 52 4.79 15.49 -1.63
N ILE A 53 5.21 16.39 -2.52
CA ILE A 53 4.32 17.28 -3.27
C ILE A 53 4.81 17.38 -4.70
N VAL A 54 3.91 17.07 -5.64
CA VAL A 54 4.15 17.22 -7.08
C VAL A 54 3.31 18.40 -7.56
N VAL A 55 3.95 19.37 -8.21
CA VAL A 55 3.26 20.53 -8.78
C VAL A 55 3.45 20.55 -10.28
N ARG A 56 2.34 20.67 -11.01
CA ARG A 56 2.32 20.68 -12.47
C ARG A 56 1.66 21.93 -13.03
N ASP A 57 2.18 22.42 -14.16
CA ASP A 57 1.55 23.49 -14.94
C ASP A 57 0.33 22.96 -15.74
N ASP A 58 -0.39 23.85 -16.42
CA ASP A 58 -1.53 23.50 -17.29
C ASP A 58 -1.17 22.55 -18.45
N ARG A 59 0.13 22.40 -18.75
CA ARG A 59 0.65 21.48 -19.78
C ARG A 59 1.06 20.13 -19.17
N GLY A 60 0.95 19.97 -17.86
CA GLY A 60 1.30 18.77 -17.12
C GLY A 60 2.79 18.62 -16.81
N ASN A 61 3.63 19.64 -17.03
CA ASN A 61 5.06 19.61 -16.72
C ASN A 61 5.30 19.90 -15.24
N PHE A 62 6.29 19.23 -14.65
CA PHE A 62 6.73 19.55 -13.29
C PHE A 62 7.31 20.96 -13.22
N VAL A 63 6.86 21.74 -12.24
CA VAL A 63 7.33 23.10 -12.00
C VAL A 63 8.45 23.05 -10.96
N SER A 64 9.70 23.24 -11.39
CA SER A 64 10.90 23.05 -10.55
C SER A 64 11.43 24.34 -9.90
N ASP A 65 10.85 25.49 -10.20
CA ASP A 65 11.30 26.81 -9.71
C ASP A 65 10.39 27.40 -8.61
N LEU A 66 9.53 26.60 -7.99
CA LEU A 66 8.72 27.05 -6.85
C LEU A 66 9.59 27.33 -5.63
N THR A 67 9.25 28.39 -4.93
CA THR A 67 9.87 28.78 -3.67
C THR A 67 9.02 28.36 -2.48
N LYS A 68 9.65 28.26 -1.31
CA LYS A 68 8.98 27.88 -0.06
C LYS A 68 7.75 28.73 0.27
N ASP A 69 7.83 30.03 0.01
CA ASP A 69 6.78 30.99 0.36
C ASP A 69 5.54 30.91 -0.56
N GLU A 70 5.64 30.18 -1.67
CA GLU A 70 4.51 29.90 -2.57
C GLU A 70 3.64 28.74 -2.08
N PHE A 71 4.09 27.97 -1.09
CA PHE A 71 3.34 26.85 -0.54
C PHE A 71 2.56 27.22 0.72
N GLU A 72 1.33 26.72 0.81
CA GLU A 72 0.52 26.75 2.02
C GLU A 72 0.12 25.32 2.39
N ILE A 73 0.53 24.87 3.58
CA ILE A 73 0.13 23.58 4.13
C ILE A 73 -0.87 23.80 5.26
N PHE A 74 -1.94 23.02 5.25
CA PHE A 74 -2.93 22.96 6.30
C PHE A 74 -2.99 21.53 6.84
N GLU A 75 -2.97 21.40 8.16
CA GLU A 75 -3.23 20.13 8.86
C GLU A 75 -4.56 20.27 9.61
N ASP A 76 -5.52 19.40 9.30
CA ASP A 76 -6.88 19.44 9.86
C ASP A 76 -7.54 20.84 9.75
N GLY A 77 -7.22 21.56 8.68
CA GLY A 77 -7.69 22.94 8.43
C GLY A 77 -6.86 24.04 9.10
N VAL A 78 -5.85 23.70 9.91
CA VAL A 78 -4.95 24.65 10.59
C VAL A 78 -3.68 24.85 9.78
N LYS A 79 -3.38 26.10 9.41
CA LYS A 79 -2.18 26.44 8.65
C LYS A 79 -0.90 26.11 9.43
N GLN A 80 0.02 25.41 8.78
CA GLN A 80 1.32 25.02 9.35
C GLN A 80 2.45 25.82 8.71
N ALA A 81 3.47 26.15 9.49
CA ALA A 81 4.68 26.79 8.99
C ALA A 81 5.60 25.73 8.36
N VAL A 82 5.85 25.85 7.06
CA VAL A 82 6.89 25.04 6.39
C VAL A 82 8.24 25.44 7.00
N VAL A 83 9.03 24.47 7.45
CA VAL A 83 10.36 24.68 8.04
C VAL A 83 11.48 24.16 7.15
N SER A 84 11.22 23.15 6.31
CA SER A 84 12.18 22.64 5.32
C SER A 84 11.53 22.44 3.96
N MET A 85 12.32 22.58 2.90
CA MET A 85 11.91 22.28 1.54
C MET A 85 13.11 21.68 0.81
N THR A 86 12.93 20.48 0.25
CA THR A 86 13.90 19.90 -0.70
C THR A 86 13.21 19.63 -2.01
N MET A 87 13.97 19.60 -3.11
CA MET A 87 13.45 19.26 -4.43
C MET A 87 14.24 18.06 -4.97
N SER A 88 13.54 17.05 -5.44
CA SER A 88 14.09 16.02 -6.32
C SER A 88 13.72 16.35 -7.76
N HIS A 89 14.67 16.26 -8.67
CA HIS A 89 14.46 16.36 -10.11
C HIS A 89 15.32 15.33 -10.86
N GLY A 90 14.72 14.55 -11.74
CA GLY A 90 15.34 13.42 -12.43
C GLY A 90 15.93 12.38 -11.46
N GLY A 91 15.31 12.19 -10.30
CA GLY A 91 15.81 11.32 -9.23
C GLY A 91 17.03 11.87 -8.48
N ARG A 92 17.47 13.11 -8.75
CA ARG A 92 18.53 13.80 -8.03
C ARG A 92 17.94 14.79 -7.04
N VAL A 93 18.25 14.63 -5.76
CA VAL A 93 17.86 15.59 -4.72
C VAL A 93 18.81 16.78 -4.75
N THR A 94 18.27 17.96 -5.05
CA THR A 94 18.94 19.23 -4.83
C THR A 94 18.51 19.74 -3.48
N ASN A 95 19.39 19.63 -2.48
CA ASN A 95 19.12 20.24 -1.19
C ASN A 95 19.40 21.74 -1.31
N LEU A 96 18.34 22.55 -1.32
CA LEU A 96 18.45 24.01 -1.43
C LEU A 96 19.01 24.64 -0.14
N LEU A 97 19.15 23.86 0.95
CA LEU A 97 19.69 24.27 2.25
C LEU A 97 20.45 23.12 2.97
N ALA A 98 21.64 22.73 2.48
CA ALA A 98 22.60 21.89 3.24
C ALA A 98 23.95 22.60 3.45
N PRO A 99 24.57 22.48 4.64
CA PRO A 99 25.99 22.80 4.80
C PRO A 99 26.86 21.88 3.93
N PRO A 100 27.94 22.37 3.31
CA PRO A 100 28.83 21.53 2.51
C PRO A 100 29.50 20.43 3.35
N PRO A 101 29.71 19.21 2.81
CA PRO A 101 30.43 18.16 3.50
C PRO A 101 31.87 18.56 3.81
N ALA A 102 32.39 18.15 4.96
CA ALA A 102 33.80 18.34 5.30
C ALA A 102 34.70 17.59 4.29
N PRO A 103 35.81 18.18 3.84
CA PRO A 103 36.76 17.49 2.98
C PRO A 103 37.32 16.24 3.68
N PRO A 104 37.47 15.10 2.98
CA PRO A 104 38.03 13.90 3.57
C PRO A 104 39.50 14.13 3.97
N PRO A 105 39.96 13.58 5.11
CA PRO A 105 41.35 13.68 5.52
C PRO A 105 42.26 13.00 4.50
N GLU A 106 43.33 13.70 4.09
CA GLU A 106 44.34 13.16 3.19
C GLU A 106 45.02 11.92 3.81
N GLY A 107 45.17 10.85 3.01
CA GLY A 107 46.05 9.72 3.36
C GLY A 107 45.41 8.34 3.51
N ILE A 108 44.09 8.18 3.37
CA ILE A 108 43.45 6.85 3.37
C ILE A 108 42.95 6.52 1.97
N ILE A 109 43.59 5.53 1.31
CA ILE A 109 43.04 4.88 0.12
C ILE A 109 41.94 3.93 0.61
N LEU A 110 40.69 4.40 0.60
CA LEU A 110 39.54 3.51 0.74
C LEU A 110 39.39 2.73 -0.59
N PRO A 111 38.96 1.45 -0.56
CA PRO A 111 38.40 0.83 -1.78
C PRO A 111 37.35 1.77 -2.37
N PRO A 112 37.07 1.76 -3.68
CA PRO A 112 36.09 2.68 -4.25
C PRO A 112 34.76 2.47 -3.53
N THR A 113 34.51 3.29 -2.52
CA THR A 113 33.23 3.42 -1.88
C THR A 113 32.38 3.94 -3.01
N ARG A 114 31.50 3.08 -3.53
CA ARG A 114 30.36 3.51 -4.32
C ARG A 114 29.87 4.77 -3.62
N ARG A 115 29.85 5.90 -4.32
CA ARG A 115 29.32 7.14 -3.71
C ARG A 115 27.99 6.72 -3.10
N THR A 116 27.93 6.62 -1.78
CA THR A 116 26.69 6.77 -1.07
C THR A 116 26.42 8.25 -1.26
N ASN A 117 25.93 8.60 -2.46
CA ASN A 117 25.08 9.76 -2.53
C ASN A 117 24.05 9.45 -1.44
N ASP A 118 24.04 10.28 -0.40
CA ASP A 118 23.11 10.21 0.72
C ASP A 118 21.68 10.58 0.27
N VAL A 119 21.37 10.20 -0.97
CA VAL A 119 20.10 10.30 -1.65
C VAL A 119 19.63 8.85 -1.71
N SER A 120 18.95 8.45 -0.64
CA SER A 120 18.33 7.14 -0.51
C SER A 120 17.42 6.90 -1.71
N GLY A 121 17.87 6.09 -2.69
CA GLY A 121 17.17 5.90 -3.98
C GLY A 121 15.74 5.43 -3.82
N ARG A 122 14.90 5.56 -4.86
CA ARG A 122 13.48 5.21 -4.78
C ARG A 122 13.34 3.71 -4.49
N ILE A 123 12.24 3.34 -3.83
CA ILE A 123 11.80 1.94 -3.76
C ILE A 123 10.65 1.78 -4.73
N PHE A 124 10.78 0.82 -5.63
CA PHE A 124 9.67 0.30 -6.40
C PHE A 124 9.24 -1.05 -5.85
N VAL A 125 7.95 -1.26 -5.70
CA VAL A 125 7.38 -2.58 -5.46
C VAL A 125 6.45 -2.88 -6.60
N PHE A 126 6.70 -3.98 -7.29
CA PHE A 126 5.87 -4.46 -8.39
C PHE A 126 4.98 -5.59 -7.88
N LEU A 127 3.67 -5.39 -7.93
CA LEU A 127 2.71 -6.47 -7.73
C LEU A 127 2.22 -6.97 -9.09
N VAL A 128 2.32 -8.28 -9.28
CA VAL A 128 1.74 -9.02 -10.39
C VAL A 128 0.48 -9.72 -9.87
N ASP A 129 -0.69 -9.17 -10.13
CA ASP A 129 -1.96 -9.78 -9.73
C ASP A 129 -2.40 -10.86 -10.73
N ASP A 130 -1.58 -11.88 -10.89
CA ASP A 130 -1.80 -13.00 -11.79
C ASP A 130 -3.08 -13.79 -11.52
N LEU A 131 -3.75 -13.64 -10.38
CA LEU A 131 -5.10 -14.18 -10.17
C LEU A 131 -6.20 -13.41 -10.93
N HIS A 132 -5.91 -12.16 -11.32
CA HIS A 132 -6.80 -11.25 -12.05
C HIS A 132 -6.11 -10.70 -13.30
N LEU A 133 -5.28 -11.52 -13.94
CA LEU A 133 -4.74 -11.24 -15.26
C LEU A 133 -5.24 -12.30 -16.23
N GLN A 134 -5.82 -11.87 -17.35
CA GLN A 134 -6.27 -12.79 -18.40
C GLN A 134 -5.12 -13.66 -18.93
N PHE A 135 -5.31 -14.98 -18.96
CA PHE A 135 -4.30 -15.92 -19.46
C PHE A 135 -3.85 -15.59 -20.88
N HIS A 136 -4.78 -15.26 -21.79
CA HIS A 136 -4.47 -14.91 -23.17
C HIS A 136 -3.65 -13.60 -23.30
N ASN A 137 -3.67 -12.73 -22.28
CA ASN A 137 -2.87 -11.50 -22.25
C ASN A 137 -1.47 -11.70 -21.66
N THR A 138 -1.08 -12.92 -21.25
CA THR A 138 0.21 -13.19 -20.60
C THR A 138 1.40 -12.59 -21.35
N VAL A 139 1.49 -12.80 -22.67
CA VAL A 139 2.60 -12.25 -23.48
C VAL A 139 2.62 -10.72 -23.41
N ARG A 140 1.45 -10.09 -23.55
CA ARG A 140 1.29 -8.64 -23.48
C ARG A 140 1.68 -8.10 -22.09
N VAL A 141 1.27 -8.77 -21.02
CA VAL A 141 1.63 -8.40 -19.65
C VAL A 141 3.15 -8.43 -19.47
N ARG A 142 3.84 -9.47 -19.95
CA ARG A 142 5.31 -9.54 -19.89
C ARG A 142 5.97 -8.38 -20.63
N GLU A 143 5.48 -8.04 -21.83
CA GLU A 143 5.99 -6.89 -22.58
C GLU A 143 5.75 -5.55 -21.86
N ILE A 144 4.61 -5.38 -21.19
CA ILE A 144 4.35 -4.21 -20.33
C ILE A 144 5.35 -4.18 -19.17
N PHE A 145 5.62 -5.30 -18.50
CA PHE A 145 6.61 -5.36 -17.44
C PHE A 145 8.04 -5.09 -17.92
N LYS A 146 8.41 -5.50 -19.14
CA LYS A 146 9.68 -5.11 -19.76
C LYS A 146 9.77 -3.60 -19.96
N LYS A 147 8.68 -2.96 -20.41
CA LYS A 147 8.58 -1.49 -20.50
C LYS A 147 8.66 -0.82 -19.13
N ILE A 148 7.98 -1.36 -18.11
CA ILE A 148 8.05 -0.89 -16.72
C ILE A 148 9.49 -0.92 -16.23
N SER A 149 10.18 -2.06 -16.34
CA SER A 149 11.57 -2.25 -15.94
C SER A 149 12.50 -1.25 -16.64
N LYS A 150 12.30 -1.03 -17.95
CA LYS A 150 13.12 -0.11 -18.74
C LYS A 150 12.88 1.36 -18.40
N THR A 151 11.64 1.76 -18.16
CA THR A 151 11.25 3.17 -18.00
C THR A 151 11.32 3.65 -16.56
N LEU A 152 10.90 2.84 -15.58
CA LEU A 152 10.77 3.31 -14.19
C LEU A 152 12.05 3.12 -13.38
N ILE A 153 12.77 2.01 -13.57
CA ILE A 153 13.94 1.68 -12.75
C ILE A 153 15.17 2.43 -13.26
N HIS A 154 15.78 3.23 -12.40
CA HIS A 154 17.02 3.96 -12.69
C HIS A 154 18.18 3.49 -11.80
N ASP A 155 19.39 3.98 -12.09
CA ASP A 155 20.57 3.68 -11.29
C ASP A 155 20.40 4.19 -9.86
N GLY A 156 20.49 3.28 -8.89
CA GLY A 156 20.32 3.58 -7.47
C GLY A 156 18.92 3.28 -6.91
N ASP A 157 17.96 2.93 -7.76
CA ASP A 157 16.64 2.47 -7.31
C ASP A 157 16.74 1.02 -6.79
N GLN A 158 16.06 0.76 -5.67
CA GLN A 158 15.78 -0.61 -5.25
C GLN A 158 14.39 -1.01 -5.72
N PHE A 159 14.22 -2.29 -6.00
CA PHE A 159 12.91 -2.81 -6.30
C PHE A 159 12.66 -4.19 -5.70
N ALA A 160 11.38 -4.52 -5.53
CA ALA A 160 10.87 -5.85 -5.21
C ALA A 160 9.77 -6.22 -6.23
N ILE A 161 9.55 -7.51 -6.44
CA ILE A 161 8.44 -8.01 -7.26
C ILE A 161 7.78 -9.21 -6.57
N VAL A 162 6.45 -9.20 -6.50
CA VAL A 162 5.63 -10.22 -5.85
C VAL A 162 4.43 -10.54 -6.73
N SER A 163 4.05 -11.81 -6.84
CA SER A 163 2.81 -12.25 -7.49
C SER A 163 1.79 -12.81 -6.49
N THR A 164 0.52 -12.80 -6.87
CA THR A 164 -0.61 -13.23 -6.02
C THR A 164 -0.96 -14.72 -6.12
N GLY A 165 -0.54 -15.38 -7.20
CA GLY A 165 -1.04 -16.68 -7.61
C GLY A 165 0.05 -17.56 -8.23
N THR A 166 -0.28 -18.23 -9.33
CA THR A 166 0.48 -19.37 -9.86
C THR A 166 1.88 -19.03 -10.35
N SER A 167 2.18 -17.76 -10.67
CA SER A 167 3.52 -17.34 -11.09
C SER A 167 4.56 -17.53 -9.97
N SER A 168 4.13 -17.59 -8.70
CA SER A 168 4.97 -17.87 -7.52
C SER A 168 6.22 -16.99 -7.44
N ILE A 169 6.07 -15.69 -7.74
CA ILE A 169 7.15 -14.70 -7.72
C ILE A 169 7.20 -14.06 -6.34
N ALA A 170 8.37 -14.11 -5.69
CA ALA A 170 8.64 -13.41 -4.45
C ALA A 170 10.12 -13.01 -4.39
N VAL A 171 10.43 -11.84 -4.95
CA VAL A 171 11.78 -11.27 -4.92
C VAL A 171 11.78 -10.06 -4.00
N GLY A 172 12.51 -10.16 -2.89
CA GLY A 172 12.71 -9.07 -1.95
C GLY A 172 13.54 -7.91 -2.55
N LEU A 173 13.64 -6.81 -1.81
CA LEU A 173 14.33 -5.59 -2.24
C LEU A 173 15.75 -5.88 -2.75
N THR A 174 16.01 -5.52 -4.00
CA THR A 174 17.29 -5.75 -4.68
C THR A 174 17.61 -4.60 -5.64
N TYR A 175 18.87 -4.50 -6.03
CA TYR A 175 19.34 -3.65 -7.13
C TYR A 175 19.60 -4.46 -8.42
N ASP A 176 19.55 -5.79 -8.32
CA ASP A 176 19.92 -6.70 -9.39
C ASP A 176 18.79 -6.83 -10.42
N ARG A 177 18.89 -6.04 -11.50
CA ARG A 177 17.94 -6.04 -12.63
C ARG A 177 17.73 -7.43 -13.24
N LYS A 178 18.72 -8.33 -13.18
CA LYS A 178 18.58 -9.69 -13.70
C LYS A 178 17.46 -10.45 -12.99
N ARG A 179 17.29 -10.26 -11.68
CA ARG A 179 16.21 -10.90 -10.90
C ARG A 179 14.83 -10.40 -11.33
N LEU A 180 14.73 -9.14 -11.75
CA LEU A 180 13.49 -8.60 -12.29
C LEU A 180 13.18 -9.27 -13.63
N ASP A 181 14.14 -9.30 -14.56
CA ASP A 181 13.98 -9.91 -15.88
C ASP A 181 13.58 -11.39 -15.79
N GLU A 182 14.24 -12.16 -14.91
CA GLU A 182 13.89 -13.56 -14.64
C GLU A 182 12.48 -13.73 -14.05
N SER A 183 12.00 -12.76 -13.27
CA SER A 183 10.66 -12.79 -12.69
C SER A 183 9.59 -12.48 -13.74
N ILE A 184 9.87 -11.54 -14.65
CA ILE A 184 8.96 -11.17 -15.74
C ILE A 184 8.64 -12.39 -16.61
N GLU A 185 9.63 -13.23 -16.92
CA GLU A 185 9.42 -14.42 -17.74
C GLU A 185 8.57 -15.52 -17.07
N LYS A 186 8.35 -15.42 -15.74
CA LYS A 186 7.49 -16.36 -14.99
C LYS A 186 6.03 -15.94 -14.92
N ILE A 187 5.70 -14.70 -15.29
CA ILE A 187 4.35 -14.17 -15.19
C ILE A 187 3.40 -14.97 -16.09
N ILE A 188 2.33 -15.51 -15.52
CA ILE A 188 1.26 -16.20 -16.24
C ILE A 188 -0.08 -15.77 -15.65
N GLY A 189 -0.97 -15.23 -16.48
CA GLY A 189 -2.30 -14.81 -16.03
C GLY A 189 -3.21 -16.01 -15.75
N GLY A 190 -4.00 -15.93 -14.67
CA GLY A 190 -4.89 -16.98 -14.21
C GLY A 190 -6.31 -16.51 -13.92
N GLU A 191 -6.75 -15.36 -14.45
CA GLU A 191 -8.11 -14.85 -14.25
C GLU A 191 -9.19 -15.88 -14.64
N LEU A 192 -10.29 -15.89 -13.88
CA LEU A 192 -11.47 -16.66 -14.22
C LEU A 192 -12.13 -16.10 -15.49
N ARG A 193 -12.51 -16.98 -16.41
CA ARG A 193 -13.32 -16.55 -17.56
C ARG A 193 -14.73 -16.21 -17.09
N PRO A 194 -15.47 -15.34 -17.80
CA PRO A 194 -16.86 -15.06 -17.45
C PRO A 194 -17.73 -16.31 -17.33
N SER A 195 -17.53 -17.32 -18.19
CA SER A 195 -18.20 -18.61 -18.08
C SER A 195 -17.92 -19.32 -16.76
N ASP A 196 -16.67 -19.32 -16.31
CA ASP A 196 -16.27 -19.97 -15.06
C ASP A 196 -16.87 -19.26 -13.84
N ILE A 197 -17.08 -17.94 -13.94
CA ILE A 197 -17.76 -17.14 -12.92
C ILE A 197 -19.27 -17.40 -12.93
N ILE A 198 -19.87 -17.52 -14.11
CA ILE A 198 -21.33 -17.71 -14.27
C ILE A 198 -21.73 -19.12 -13.82
N ASP A 199 -21.00 -20.14 -14.25
CA ASP A 199 -21.30 -21.55 -13.97
C ASP A 199 -20.74 -22.00 -12.60
N GLY A 200 -19.90 -21.17 -11.98
CA GLY A 200 -19.23 -21.46 -10.73
C GLY A 200 -20.13 -21.35 -9.48
N PRO A 201 -19.69 -21.92 -8.34
CA PRO A 201 -20.42 -21.79 -7.08
C PRO A 201 -20.58 -20.33 -6.62
N ALA A 202 -21.77 -20.00 -6.14
CA ALA A 202 -22.09 -18.69 -5.58
C ALA A 202 -22.92 -18.82 -4.30
N ASN A 203 -22.82 -17.83 -3.42
CA ASN A 203 -23.65 -17.68 -2.23
C ASN A 203 -24.46 -16.37 -2.30
N SER A 204 -25.09 -15.97 -1.19
CA SER A 204 -25.84 -14.71 -1.09
C SER A 204 -25.02 -13.46 -1.45
N ASP A 205 -23.70 -13.54 -1.35
CA ASP A 205 -22.78 -12.40 -1.49
C ASP A 205 -22.07 -12.39 -2.86
N GLY A 206 -22.35 -13.37 -3.72
CA GLY A 206 -21.79 -13.50 -5.07
C GLY A 206 -20.94 -14.77 -5.28
N PRO A 207 -20.15 -14.81 -6.38
CA PRO A 207 -19.30 -15.96 -6.70
C PRO A 207 -18.18 -16.14 -5.67
N THR A 208 -18.11 -17.33 -5.07
CA THR A 208 -17.19 -17.56 -3.94
C THR A 208 -15.72 -17.50 -4.36
N GLU A 209 -15.41 -18.03 -5.55
CA GLU A 209 -14.03 -18.06 -6.07
C GLU A 209 -13.53 -16.66 -6.45
N VAL A 210 -14.39 -15.81 -7.04
CA VAL A 210 -14.05 -14.42 -7.36
C VAL A 210 -13.65 -13.67 -6.09
N ARG A 211 -14.46 -13.78 -5.03
CA ARG A 211 -14.17 -13.12 -3.75
C ARG A 211 -12.91 -13.68 -3.10
N HIS A 212 -12.75 -15.00 -3.09
CA HIS A 212 -11.57 -15.65 -2.52
C HIS A 212 -10.28 -15.11 -3.14
N ARG A 213 -10.22 -15.07 -4.48
CA ARG A 213 -9.04 -14.57 -5.21
C ARG A 213 -8.77 -13.09 -4.95
N ALA A 214 -9.81 -12.25 -4.91
CA ALA A 214 -9.65 -10.84 -4.58
C ALA A 214 -9.09 -10.65 -3.17
N HIS A 215 -9.55 -11.42 -2.18
CA HIS A 215 -9.01 -11.37 -0.83
C HIS A 215 -7.55 -11.83 -0.76
N VAL A 216 -7.15 -12.84 -1.54
CA VAL A 216 -5.73 -13.25 -1.63
C VAL A 216 -4.87 -12.11 -2.17
N ALA A 217 -5.33 -11.41 -3.21
CA ALA A 217 -4.63 -10.25 -3.76
C ALA A 217 -4.50 -9.12 -2.72
N PHE A 218 -5.60 -8.74 -2.05
CA PHE A 218 -5.57 -7.70 -1.02
C PHE A 218 -4.72 -8.07 0.20
N ALA A 219 -4.77 -9.32 0.66
CA ALA A 219 -3.94 -9.81 1.75
C ALA A 219 -2.45 -9.75 1.39
N THR A 220 -2.09 -10.11 0.16
CA THR A 220 -0.71 -10.01 -0.35
C THR A 220 -0.23 -8.56 -0.35
N VAL A 221 -1.05 -7.63 -0.87
CA VAL A 221 -0.74 -6.20 -0.87
C VAL A 221 -0.58 -5.67 0.55
N TYR A 222 -1.49 -6.05 1.46
CA TYR A 222 -1.45 -5.63 2.85
C TYR A 222 -0.15 -6.08 3.53
N ASP A 223 0.27 -7.33 3.34
CA ASP A 223 1.52 -7.85 3.90
C ASP A 223 2.75 -7.10 3.37
N VAL A 224 2.80 -6.82 2.07
CA VAL A 224 3.90 -6.03 1.49
C VAL A 224 3.92 -4.61 2.05
N LEU A 225 2.76 -3.97 2.20
CA LEU A 225 2.66 -2.63 2.78
C LEU A 225 3.11 -2.59 4.25
N LEU A 226 2.83 -3.63 5.04
CA LEU A 226 3.34 -3.75 6.41
C LEU A 226 4.87 -3.81 6.47
N HIS A 227 5.51 -4.50 5.53
CA HIS A 227 6.97 -4.53 5.44
C HIS A 227 7.53 -3.18 4.98
N LEU A 228 6.89 -2.53 4.00
CA LEU A 228 7.29 -1.21 3.51
C LEU A 228 7.17 -0.12 4.58
N GLU A 229 6.28 -0.28 5.53
CA GLU A 229 6.12 0.62 6.68
C GLU A 229 7.40 0.71 7.53
N GLN A 230 8.19 -0.37 7.58
CA GLN A 230 9.45 -0.40 8.33
C GLN A 230 10.55 0.44 7.65
N VAL A 231 10.43 0.67 6.34
CA VAL A 231 11.42 1.42 5.58
C VAL A 231 11.12 2.92 5.67
N ARG A 232 11.94 3.66 6.42
CA ARG A 232 11.76 5.10 6.63
C ARG A 232 12.54 5.91 5.61
N ASP A 233 12.17 7.18 5.48
CA ASP A 233 12.95 8.23 4.81
C ASP A 233 13.22 8.00 3.33
N ARG A 234 12.34 7.23 2.68
CA ARG A 234 12.42 6.90 1.26
C ARG A 234 11.07 7.00 0.60
N ARG A 235 11.09 7.50 -0.62
CA ARG A 235 9.94 7.45 -1.50
C ARG A 235 9.70 6.01 -1.95
N LYS A 236 8.46 5.55 -1.77
CA LYS A 236 8.00 4.20 -2.11
C LYS A 236 6.88 4.30 -3.14
N ALA A 237 7.14 3.76 -4.31
CA ALA A 237 6.18 3.61 -5.38
C ALA A 237 5.77 2.14 -5.47
N PHE A 238 4.47 1.88 -5.38
CA PHE A 238 3.91 0.54 -5.50
C PHE A 238 3.18 0.46 -6.84
N VAL A 239 3.74 -0.26 -7.80
CA VAL A 239 3.14 -0.45 -9.12
C VAL A 239 2.32 -1.75 -9.09
N TYR A 240 1.01 -1.59 -9.20
CA TYR A 240 0.01 -2.64 -9.11
C TYR A 240 -0.50 -2.97 -10.52
N VAL A 241 -0.14 -4.12 -11.06
CA VAL A 241 -0.63 -4.58 -12.37
C VAL A 241 -1.73 -5.62 -12.17
N SER A 242 -2.96 -5.29 -12.57
CA SER A 242 -4.18 -6.09 -12.37
C SER A 242 -5.27 -5.65 -13.35
N ASP A 243 -6.20 -6.55 -13.68
CA ASP A 243 -7.40 -6.21 -14.45
C ASP A 243 -8.49 -5.55 -13.56
N GLY A 244 -8.30 -5.52 -12.23
CA GLY A 244 -9.17 -4.88 -11.24
C GLY A 244 -10.24 -5.81 -10.66
N TYR A 245 -11.12 -5.25 -9.82
CA TYR A 245 -12.03 -6.04 -8.98
C TYR A 245 -13.51 -5.72 -9.20
N HIS A 246 -14.32 -6.77 -9.19
CA HIS A 246 -15.77 -6.71 -9.05
C HIS A 246 -16.18 -7.91 -8.21
N PHE A 247 -16.81 -7.71 -7.05
CA PHE A 247 -17.11 -8.82 -6.13
C PHE A 247 -18.30 -9.67 -6.55
N ASN A 248 -19.23 -9.09 -7.31
CA ASN A 248 -20.42 -9.78 -7.79
C ASN A 248 -20.73 -9.56 -9.29
N PRO A 249 -19.80 -9.87 -10.21
CA PRO A 249 -19.99 -9.61 -11.64
C PRO A 249 -21.00 -10.59 -12.22
N PHE A 250 -21.68 -10.25 -13.32
CA PHE A 250 -22.58 -11.18 -14.05
C PHE A 250 -23.72 -11.79 -13.20
N SER A 251 -24.25 -11.05 -12.22
CA SER A 251 -25.30 -11.55 -11.32
C SER A 251 -26.56 -12.00 -12.06
N ASP A 252 -27.01 -11.24 -13.05
CA ASP A 252 -28.25 -11.54 -13.78
C ASP A 252 -28.08 -12.78 -14.66
N ALA A 253 -26.88 -12.96 -15.22
CA ALA A 253 -26.52 -14.15 -15.98
C ALA A 253 -26.60 -15.42 -15.10
N ARG A 254 -26.08 -15.36 -13.86
CA ARG A 254 -26.14 -16.50 -12.93
C ARG A 254 -27.53 -16.86 -12.45
N MET A 255 -28.41 -15.87 -12.31
CA MET A 255 -29.78 -16.10 -11.85
C MET A 255 -30.75 -16.46 -12.99
N GLY A 256 -30.26 -16.58 -14.23
CA GLY A 256 -31.12 -16.82 -15.39
C GLY A 256 -32.08 -15.65 -15.68
N LEU A 257 -31.73 -14.44 -15.22
CA LEU A 257 -32.51 -13.21 -15.41
C LEU A 257 -32.09 -12.46 -16.69
N MET A 258 -31.39 -13.14 -17.61
CA MET A 258 -30.99 -12.57 -18.90
C MET A 258 -32.22 -12.06 -19.67
N ASP A 259 -32.08 -10.91 -20.36
CA ASP A 259 -33.18 -10.34 -21.15
C ASP A 259 -33.71 -11.36 -22.16
N PRO A 260 -35.02 -11.74 -22.08
CA PRO A 260 -35.69 -12.64 -23.02
C PRO A 260 -35.51 -12.27 -24.49
N ASN A 261 -35.29 -10.98 -24.78
CA ASN A 261 -35.09 -10.45 -26.13
C ASN A 261 -33.62 -10.34 -26.53
N SER A 262 -32.69 -10.79 -25.67
CA SER A 262 -31.28 -10.80 -26.03
C SER A 262 -31.06 -11.81 -27.18
N PRO A 263 -30.38 -11.41 -28.28
CA PRO A 263 -30.02 -12.34 -29.37
C PRO A 263 -29.19 -13.54 -28.89
N PHE A 264 -28.64 -13.45 -27.68
CA PHE A 264 -27.75 -14.41 -27.05
C PHE A 264 -28.49 -15.58 -26.35
N LEU A 265 -29.74 -15.37 -25.90
CA LEU A 265 -30.57 -16.45 -25.34
C LEU A 265 -30.96 -17.52 -26.38
N GLN A 266 -31.01 -17.17 -27.67
CA GLN A 266 -31.33 -18.15 -28.71
C GLN A 266 -30.26 -19.25 -28.83
N ASN A 267 -28.99 -18.94 -28.51
CA ASN A 267 -27.89 -19.90 -28.53
C ASN A 267 -27.76 -20.70 -27.22
N SER A 268 -28.12 -20.13 -26.07
CA SER A 268 -28.18 -20.90 -24.81
C SER A 268 -29.38 -21.83 -24.78
N MET A 269 -30.52 -21.45 -25.38
CA MET A 269 -31.66 -22.35 -25.57
C MET A 269 -31.29 -23.60 -26.39
N LEU A 270 -30.37 -23.53 -27.35
CA LEU A 270 -29.85 -24.72 -28.04
C LEU A 270 -29.01 -25.64 -27.12
N ARG A 271 -28.31 -25.09 -26.11
CA ARG A 271 -27.61 -25.90 -25.11
C ARG A 271 -28.60 -26.54 -24.13
N THR A 272 -29.60 -25.78 -23.67
CA THR A 272 -30.65 -26.28 -22.79
C THR A 272 -31.54 -27.32 -23.49
N ILE A 273 -31.82 -27.21 -24.80
CA ILE A 273 -32.56 -28.24 -25.55
C ILE A 273 -31.82 -29.58 -25.56
N ASN A 274 -30.48 -29.59 -25.54
CA ASN A 274 -29.72 -30.84 -25.46
C ASN A 274 -29.68 -31.44 -24.03
N ASP A 275 -29.84 -30.63 -22.99
CA ASP A 275 -29.91 -31.09 -21.59
C ASP A 275 -31.35 -31.36 -21.10
N LEU A 276 -32.37 -30.99 -21.89
CA LEU A 276 -33.79 -31.14 -21.57
C LEU A 276 -34.34 -32.58 -21.73
N ASP A 277 -33.50 -33.59 -21.98
CA ASP A 277 -33.91 -35.00 -21.85
C ASP A 277 -33.92 -35.47 -20.37
N LYS A 278 -33.50 -34.63 -19.41
CA LYS A 278 -33.47 -34.99 -17.97
C LYS A 278 -33.79 -33.85 -17.02
N SER A 279 -35.00 -33.30 -17.05
CA SER A 279 -35.79 -32.99 -15.83
C SER A 279 -36.98 -32.05 -16.13
N ASP A 280 -38.12 -32.42 -15.56
CA ASP A 280 -39.37 -31.66 -15.56
C ASP A 280 -39.21 -30.26 -14.92
N GLY A 281 -39.86 -29.26 -15.52
CA GLY A 281 -40.27 -28.04 -14.80
C GLY A 281 -39.74 -26.73 -15.36
N ASN A 282 -40.41 -26.23 -16.38
CA ASN A 282 -40.33 -24.85 -16.88
C ASN A 282 -40.48 -23.80 -15.75
N THR A 283 -39.38 -23.31 -15.21
CA THR A 283 -39.35 -22.11 -14.35
C THR A 283 -38.43 -21.07 -14.98
N ILE A 284 -39.00 -20.21 -15.83
CA ILE A 284 -38.34 -19.00 -16.30
C ILE A 284 -38.26 -18.04 -15.11
N LEU A 285 -37.11 -18.04 -14.41
CA LEU A 285 -36.83 -17.16 -13.26
C LEU A 285 -36.89 -15.66 -13.59
N GLY A 286 -36.84 -15.29 -14.88
CA GLY A 286 -36.87 -13.92 -15.40
C GLY A 286 -38.10 -13.06 -15.02
N GLN A 287 -39.20 -13.66 -14.53
CA GLN A 287 -40.43 -12.93 -14.20
C GLN A 287 -40.72 -12.76 -12.70
N ASP A 288 -39.94 -13.35 -11.78
CA ASP A 288 -40.19 -13.22 -10.34
C ASP A 288 -39.69 -11.87 -9.80
N PRO A 289 -40.57 -10.94 -9.35
CA PRO A 289 -40.16 -9.67 -8.79
C PRO A 289 -39.30 -9.83 -7.53
N VAL A 290 -39.56 -10.85 -6.70
CA VAL A 290 -38.86 -11.07 -5.43
C VAL A 290 -37.40 -11.46 -5.66
N ALA A 291 -37.14 -12.33 -6.62
CA ALA A 291 -35.79 -12.72 -7.02
C ALA A 291 -34.97 -11.50 -7.51
N ARG A 292 -35.59 -10.58 -8.26
CA ARG A 292 -34.95 -9.34 -8.72
C ARG A 292 -34.66 -8.36 -7.57
N TYR A 293 -35.51 -8.31 -6.55
CA TYR A 293 -35.27 -7.48 -5.37
C TYR A 293 -34.10 -8.02 -4.54
N GLN A 294 -34.07 -9.33 -4.27
CA GLN A 294 -33.00 -9.98 -3.52
C GLN A 294 -31.64 -9.84 -4.21
N ALA A 295 -31.60 -10.02 -5.54
CA ALA A 295 -30.40 -9.81 -6.35
C ALA A 295 -29.77 -8.42 -6.19
N ARG A 296 -30.61 -7.37 -6.19
CA ARG A 296 -30.16 -5.99 -6.04
C ARG A 296 -29.61 -5.74 -4.64
N GLU A 297 -30.22 -6.31 -3.61
CA GLU A 297 -29.76 -6.18 -2.23
C GLU A 297 -28.38 -6.83 -2.05
N SER A 298 -28.19 -8.06 -2.55
CA SER A 298 -26.89 -8.74 -2.59
C SER A 298 -25.80 -7.95 -3.33
N GLY A 299 -26.14 -7.30 -4.45
CA GLY A 299 -25.21 -6.43 -5.19
C GLY A 299 -24.70 -5.25 -4.35
N VAL A 300 -25.58 -4.59 -3.60
CA VAL A 300 -25.21 -3.45 -2.75
C VAL A 300 -24.22 -3.85 -1.65
N PHE A 301 -24.38 -5.03 -1.05
CA PHE A 301 -23.44 -5.53 -0.04
C PHE A 301 -22.07 -5.85 -0.64
N ALA A 302 -22.03 -6.45 -1.84
CA ALA A 302 -20.78 -6.76 -2.52
C ALA A 302 -19.96 -5.50 -2.87
N ASP A 303 -20.64 -4.43 -3.31
CA ASP A 303 -19.99 -3.16 -3.62
C ASP A 303 -19.48 -2.45 -2.35
N ALA A 304 -20.24 -2.51 -1.26
CA ALA A 304 -19.83 -1.97 0.03
C ALA A 304 -18.60 -2.70 0.60
N ASP A 305 -18.57 -4.03 0.46
CA ASP A 305 -17.43 -4.85 0.88
C ASP A 305 -16.18 -4.55 0.06
N LEU A 306 -16.31 -4.40 -1.26
CA LEU A 306 -15.19 -4.01 -2.12
C LEU A 306 -14.68 -2.61 -1.70
N ALA A 307 -15.56 -1.63 -1.52
CA ALA A 307 -15.18 -0.30 -1.09
C ALA A 307 -14.45 -0.30 0.27
N ARG A 308 -14.87 -1.17 1.20
CA ARG A 308 -14.19 -1.37 2.49
C ARG A 308 -12.75 -1.87 2.30
N GLU A 309 -12.56 -2.93 1.50
CA GLU A 309 -11.25 -3.52 1.21
C GLU A 309 -10.30 -2.52 0.54
N LEU A 310 -10.77 -1.82 -0.49
CA LEU A 310 -9.99 -0.76 -1.16
C LEU A 310 -9.58 0.33 -0.17
N GLY A 311 -10.51 0.75 0.71
CA GLY A 311 -10.23 1.71 1.77
C GLY A 311 -9.18 1.21 2.77
N GLU A 312 -9.18 -0.08 3.12
CA GLU A 312 -8.19 -0.69 4.01
C GLU A 312 -6.78 -0.70 3.39
N VAL A 313 -6.67 -1.11 2.13
CA VAL A 313 -5.41 -1.09 1.36
C VAL A 313 -4.88 0.34 1.24
N THR A 314 -5.73 1.29 0.85
CA THR A 314 -5.35 2.72 0.76
C THR A 314 -4.84 3.25 2.09
N ARG A 315 -5.54 2.97 3.21
CA ARG A 315 -5.08 3.37 4.54
C ARG A 315 -3.74 2.72 4.89
N ALA A 316 -3.53 1.45 4.54
CA ALA A 316 -2.26 0.76 4.76
C ALA A 316 -1.12 1.40 3.95
N ALA A 317 -1.38 1.77 2.70
CA ALA A 317 -0.40 2.43 1.83
C ALA A 317 -0.02 3.82 2.36
N ASN A 318 -1.00 4.61 2.78
CA ASN A 318 -0.77 5.92 3.38
C ASN A 318 0.01 5.80 4.71
N ARG A 319 -0.29 4.80 5.55
CA ARG A 319 0.51 4.49 6.75
C ARG A 319 1.95 4.10 6.42
N ALA A 320 2.12 3.32 5.36
CA ALA A 320 3.43 2.88 4.90
C ALA A 320 4.20 3.96 4.14
N ASN A 321 3.69 5.18 3.99
CA ASN A 321 4.30 6.21 3.14
C ASN A 321 4.54 5.75 1.69
N THR A 322 3.55 5.06 1.11
CA THR A 322 3.64 4.44 -0.22
C THR A 322 2.55 4.98 -1.14
N THR A 323 2.92 5.37 -2.35
CA THR A 323 1.97 5.76 -3.41
C THR A 323 1.73 4.58 -4.34
N ILE A 324 0.46 4.24 -4.59
CA ILE A 324 0.06 3.17 -5.49
C ILE A 324 -0.16 3.73 -6.90
N TYR A 325 0.40 3.07 -7.90
CA TYR A 325 0.16 3.30 -9.32
C TYR A 325 -0.44 2.04 -9.90
N THR A 326 -1.63 2.11 -10.46
CA THR A 326 -2.31 0.92 -10.99
C THR A 326 -2.21 0.87 -12.52
N ILE A 327 -2.07 -0.32 -13.08
CA ILE A 327 -1.96 -0.52 -14.53
C ILE A 327 -2.90 -1.67 -14.92
N ASP A 328 -3.89 -1.37 -15.77
CA ASP A 328 -4.75 -2.36 -16.42
C ASP A 328 -4.12 -2.76 -17.76
N PRO A 329 -3.56 -3.98 -17.87
CA PRO A 329 -2.83 -4.40 -19.06
C PRO A 329 -3.74 -4.71 -20.26
N ARG A 330 -5.06 -4.84 -20.07
CA ARG A 330 -6.03 -5.08 -21.16
C ARG A 330 -6.05 -3.93 -22.17
N GLY A 331 -5.73 -2.71 -21.71
CA GLY A 331 -5.70 -1.48 -22.51
C GLY A 331 -7.10 -1.01 -22.91
N LEU A 332 -7.31 -0.67 -24.19
CA LEU A 332 -8.63 -0.27 -24.68
C LEU A 332 -9.55 -1.50 -24.77
N ILE A 333 -10.56 -1.57 -23.91
CA ILE A 333 -11.50 -2.68 -23.85
C ILE A 333 -12.79 -2.27 -24.55
N GLY A 334 -13.26 -3.14 -25.45
CA GLY A 334 -14.51 -2.98 -26.19
C GLY A 334 -15.60 -3.91 -25.68
N GLN A 335 -16.32 -4.51 -26.62
CA GLN A 335 -17.38 -5.50 -26.37
C GLN A 335 -16.81 -6.84 -25.88
N PRO A 336 -17.62 -7.67 -25.19
CA PRO A 336 -17.19 -9.01 -24.79
C PRO A 336 -16.90 -9.85 -26.02
N ASP A 337 -16.05 -10.87 -25.85
CA ASP A 337 -15.85 -11.87 -26.90
C ASP A 337 -17.16 -12.64 -27.13
N ILE A 338 -17.41 -13.00 -28.40
CA ILE A 338 -18.67 -13.64 -28.84
C ILE A 338 -18.91 -14.98 -28.12
N ASP A 339 -17.85 -15.66 -27.70
CA ASP A 339 -17.88 -16.96 -27.03
C ASP A 339 -18.24 -16.90 -25.55
N GLN A 340 -18.14 -15.72 -24.91
CA GLN A 340 -18.37 -15.55 -23.47
C GLN A 340 -19.86 -15.49 -23.11
N ALA A 341 -20.75 -15.36 -24.09
CA ALA A 341 -22.22 -15.35 -23.93
C ALA A 341 -22.72 -14.43 -22.78
N VAL A 342 -22.05 -13.28 -22.59
CA VAL A 342 -22.41 -12.29 -21.58
C VAL A 342 -23.24 -11.18 -22.19
N ASP A 343 -24.28 -10.75 -21.47
CA ASP A 343 -25.04 -9.55 -21.83
C ASP A 343 -24.13 -8.30 -21.92
N PRO A 344 -24.21 -7.50 -22.99
CA PRO A 344 -23.35 -6.32 -23.17
C PRO A 344 -23.44 -5.28 -22.04
N GLN A 345 -24.60 -5.11 -21.41
CA GLN A 345 -24.74 -4.16 -20.29
C GLN A 345 -23.99 -4.68 -19.06
N GLN A 346 -24.11 -5.97 -18.74
CA GLN A 346 -23.35 -6.59 -17.66
C GLN A 346 -21.84 -6.55 -17.92
N TRP A 347 -21.41 -6.77 -19.16
CA TRP A 347 -20.01 -6.65 -19.55
C TRP A 347 -19.47 -5.23 -19.34
N ASN A 348 -20.19 -4.22 -19.84
CA ASN A 348 -19.79 -2.82 -19.67
C ASN A 348 -19.73 -2.44 -18.18
N ASN A 349 -20.65 -2.96 -17.36
CA ASN A 349 -20.63 -2.76 -15.91
C ASN A 349 -19.40 -3.41 -15.26
N PHE A 350 -19.07 -4.64 -15.65
CA PHE A 350 -17.89 -5.36 -15.19
C PHE A 350 -16.59 -4.59 -15.51
N VAL A 351 -16.42 -4.18 -16.77
CA VAL A 351 -15.24 -3.43 -17.21
C VAL A 351 -15.13 -2.10 -16.47
N ARG A 352 -16.23 -1.35 -16.33
CA ARG A 352 -16.23 -0.07 -15.62
C ARG A 352 -15.82 -0.24 -14.15
N THR A 353 -16.46 -1.17 -13.45
CA THR A 353 -16.25 -1.37 -12.01
C THR A 353 -14.83 -1.86 -11.71
N THR A 354 -14.29 -2.77 -12.53
CA THR A 354 -12.91 -3.24 -12.38
C THR A 354 -11.92 -2.09 -12.59
N GLN A 355 -12.11 -1.24 -13.60
CA GLN A 355 -11.27 -0.05 -13.79
C GLN A 355 -11.41 0.98 -12.66
N ASP A 356 -12.62 1.20 -12.15
CA ASP A 356 -12.87 2.13 -11.04
C ASP A 356 -12.17 1.67 -9.76
N SER A 357 -12.11 0.36 -9.50
CA SER A 357 -11.37 -0.17 -8.34
C SER A 357 -9.88 0.21 -8.39
N LEU A 358 -9.27 0.19 -9.57
CA LEU A 358 -7.87 0.58 -9.78
C LEU A 358 -7.69 2.09 -9.62
N ARG A 359 -8.60 2.89 -10.19
CA ARG A 359 -8.61 4.36 -10.01
C ARG A 359 -8.64 4.74 -8.53
N VAL A 360 -9.52 4.11 -7.75
CA VAL A 360 -9.64 4.37 -6.30
C VAL A 360 -8.31 4.12 -5.57
N LEU A 361 -7.64 2.99 -5.80
CA LEU A 361 -6.37 2.68 -5.16
C LEU A 361 -5.27 3.70 -5.51
N ALA A 362 -5.19 4.07 -6.79
CA ALA A 362 -4.17 5.00 -7.25
C ALA A 362 -4.43 6.42 -6.74
N GLU A 363 -5.62 6.96 -6.99
CA GLU A 363 -5.95 8.36 -6.71
C GLU A 363 -5.98 8.67 -5.21
N GLU A 364 -6.47 7.74 -4.37
CA GLU A 364 -6.52 7.95 -2.93
C GLU A 364 -5.15 7.86 -2.24
N THR A 365 -4.14 7.32 -2.92
CA THR A 365 -2.73 7.31 -2.46
C THR A 365 -1.85 8.36 -3.15
N GLY A 366 -2.45 9.19 -4.03
CA GLY A 366 -1.77 10.26 -4.76
C GLY A 366 -1.03 9.81 -6.03
N GLY A 367 -1.32 8.61 -6.52
CA GLY A 367 -0.81 8.09 -7.79
C GLY A 367 -1.81 8.23 -8.93
N ILE A 368 -1.51 7.56 -10.05
CA ILE A 368 -2.36 7.56 -11.25
C ILE A 368 -2.70 6.14 -11.68
N ALA A 369 -3.87 5.98 -12.30
CA ALA A 369 -4.32 4.74 -12.90
C ALA A 369 -4.16 4.77 -14.42
N ILE A 370 -3.38 3.83 -14.95
CA ILE A 370 -3.26 3.57 -16.39
C ILE A 370 -4.34 2.56 -16.76
N VAL A 371 -5.53 3.07 -17.06
CA VAL A 371 -6.71 2.29 -17.44
C VAL A 371 -7.27 2.74 -18.78
N ASN A 372 -7.87 1.82 -19.53
CA ASN A 372 -8.53 2.08 -20.80
C ASN A 372 -7.67 2.80 -21.86
N MET A 373 -6.38 2.48 -21.96
CA MET A 373 -5.46 3.11 -22.90
C MET A 373 -4.46 2.11 -23.50
N ASN A 374 -4.07 2.33 -24.77
CA ASN A 374 -3.07 1.50 -25.44
C ASN A 374 -1.65 2.11 -25.42
N ASP A 375 -1.53 3.41 -25.12
CA ASP A 375 -0.24 4.08 -24.98
C ASP A 375 0.27 3.99 -23.54
N PHE A 376 0.82 2.83 -23.19
CA PHE A 376 1.46 2.62 -21.89
C PHE A 376 2.74 3.44 -21.73
N ASP A 377 3.44 3.77 -22.81
CA ASP A 377 4.71 4.51 -22.75
C ASP A 377 4.48 5.92 -22.19
N LYS A 378 3.38 6.59 -22.58
CA LYS A 378 2.97 7.86 -21.99
C LYS A 378 2.67 7.75 -20.49
N GLY A 379 1.88 6.75 -20.10
CA GLY A 379 1.53 6.53 -18.69
C GLY A 379 2.75 6.21 -17.83
N LEU A 380 3.65 5.34 -18.30
CA LEU A 380 4.87 4.99 -17.58
C LEU A 380 5.83 6.17 -17.43
N LYS A 381 5.97 7.02 -18.46
CA LYS A 381 6.73 8.28 -18.34
C LYS A 381 6.11 9.21 -17.32
N GLN A 382 4.79 9.25 -17.21
CA GLN A 382 4.11 10.04 -16.20
C GLN A 382 4.40 9.52 -14.78
N ILE A 383 4.38 8.19 -14.57
CA ILE A 383 4.76 7.57 -13.30
C ILE A 383 6.23 7.86 -12.96
N ASP A 384 7.14 7.73 -13.93
CA ASP A 384 8.55 8.04 -13.71
C ASP A 384 8.77 9.50 -13.32
N ALA A 385 8.15 10.43 -14.04
CA ALA A 385 8.18 11.86 -13.69
C ALA A 385 7.59 12.10 -12.29
N ASP A 386 6.42 11.51 -11.99
CA ASP A 386 5.79 11.66 -10.68
C ASP A 386 6.70 11.18 -9.57
N THR A 387 7.42 10.06 -9.76
CA THR A 387 8.30 9.46 -8.74
C THR A 387 9.68 10.10 -8.65
N SER A 388 10.16 10.73 -9.74
CA SER A 388 11.46 11.38 -9.84
C SER A 388 11.45 12.85 -9.41
N ASP A 389 10.36 13.56 -9.72
CA ASP A 389 10.27 15.02 -9.66
C ASP A 389 9.24 15.46 -8.63
N TYR A 390 9.71 16.00 -7.51
CA TYR A 390 8.85 16.38 -6.39
C TYR A 390 9.54 17.31 -5.42
N TYR A 391 8.73 18.02 -4.64
CA TYR A 391 9.16 18.72 -3.45
C TYR A 391 8.87 17.88 -2.20
N VAL A 392 9.76 17.94 -1.21
CA VAL A 392 9.48 17.47 0.15
C VAL A 392 9.37 18.67 1.05
N LEU A 393 8.17 18.95 1.55
CA LEU A 393 7.95 20.00 2.52
C LEU A 393 7.90 19.41 3.92
N GLY A 394 8.75 19.94 4.80
CA GLY A 394 8.77 19.60 6.21
C GLY A 394 8.06 20.68 7.03
N TYR A 395 7.19 20.27 7.95
CA TYR A 395 6.59 21.16 8.96
C TYR A 395 6.49 20.46 10.31
N TYR A 396 6.47 21.25 11.38
CA TYR A 396 6.12 20.74 12.70
C TYR A 396 4.63 20.93 12.91
N SER A 397 3.92 19.86 13.27
CA SER A 397 2.51 19.99 13.58
C SER A 397 2.32 20.86 14.83
N SER A 398 1.48 21.88 14.69
CA SER A 398 0.98 22.69 15.81
C SER A 398 -0.28 22.11 16.47
N ASN A 399 -0.80 20.96 16.00
CA ASN A 399 -1.98 20.32 16.57
C ASN A 399 -1.60 19.55 17.85
N PRO A 400 -2.06 20.01 19.04
CA PRO A 400 -1.63 19.48 20.33
C PRO A 400 -2.30 18.15 20.69
N ASP A 401 -3.32 17.69 19.94
CA ASP A 401 -4.10 16.50 20.30
C ASP A 401 -3.34 15.20 19.95
N PRO A 402 -2.87 14.42 20.95
CA PRO A 402 -2.17 13.16 20.73
C PRO A 402 -3.13 11.99 20.45
N LEU A 403 -4.45 12.17 20.65
CA LEU A 403 -5.46 11.14 20.43
C LEU A 403 -5.89 11.07 18.96
N ARG A 404 -5.82 12.19 18.23
CA ARG A 404 -6.00 12.23 16.77
C ARG A 404 -4.74 11.75 16.05
N ARG A 405 -4.64 10.43 15.91
CA ARG A 405 -3.55 9.77 15.18
C ARG A 405 -3.62 10.01 13.67
N GLN A 406 -4.80 9.93 13.07
CA GLN A 406 -4.97 10.24 11.65
C GLN A 406 -5.22 11.73 11.49
N ARG A 407 -4.46 12.37 10.60
CA ARG A 407 -4.46 13.81 10.38
C ARG A 407 -4.57 14.09 8.89
N LYS A 408 -5.47 14.99 8.50
CA LYS A 408 -5.69 15.37 7.09
C LYS A 408 -4.73 16.49 6.71
N ILE A 409 -4.18 16.40 5.51
CA ILE A 409 -3.31 17.43 4.92
C ILE A 409 -4.06 18.05 3.74
N ASP A 410 -3.97 19.37 3.61
CA ASP A 410 -4.30 20.11 2.39
C ASP A 410 -3.10 20.97 2.01
N VAL A 411 -2.68 20.93 0.75
CA VAL A 411 -1.55 21.70 0.22
C VAL A 411 -2.04 22.56 -0.92
N ARG A 412 -1.72 23.85 -0.85
CA ARG A 412 -2.03 24.82 -1.89
C ARG A 412 -0.77 25.51 -2.37
N VAL A 413 -0.79 25.89 -3.64
CA VAL A 413 0.27 26.69 -4.28
C VAL A 413 -0.35 28.03 -4.68
N ARG A 414 0.30 29.13 -4.30
CA ARG A 414 -0.19 30.50 -4.58
C ARG A 414 -0.12 30.88 -6.05
N ARG A 415 0.79 30.25 -6.80
CA ARG A 415 0.97 30.48 -8.23
C ARG A 415 -0.28 29.98 -9.00
N PRO A 416 -0.92 30.81 -9.84
CA PRO A 416 -2.13 30.42 -10.58
C PRO A 416 -1.81 29.39 -11.68
N GLY A 417 -2.81 28.61 -12.09
CA GLY A 417 -2.67 27.61 -13.17
C GLY A 417 -1.85 26.38 -12.77
N MET A 418 -1.85 26.04 -11.47
CA MET A 418 -1.07 24.94 -10.93
C MET A 418 -1.99 23.82 -10.43
N SER A 419 -1.69 22.59 -10.83
CA SER A 419 -2.28 21.37 -10.26
C SER A 419 -1.32 20.80 -9.22
N VAL A 420 -1.83 20.53 -8.01
CA VAL A 420 -1.03 20.07 -6.87
C VAL A 420 -1.47 18.67 -6.47
N PHE A 421 -0.53 17.73 -6.47
CA PHE A 421 -0.75 16.34 -6.07
C PHE A 421 0.07 16.05 -4.82
N PHE A 422 -0.59 15.53 -3.79
CA PHE A 422 -0.01 15.26 -2.48
C PHE A 422 -0.87 14.22 -1.74
N ARG A 423 -0.33 13.64 -0.67
CA ARG A 423 -1.11 12.71 0.17
C ARG A 423 -2.12 13.48 1.03
N LYS A 424 -3.38 13.06 0.98
CA LYS A 424 -4.50 13.71 1.70
C LYS A 424 -4.49 13.50 3.21
N ASP A 425 -3.79 12.48 3.73
CA ASP A 425 -3.72 12.19 5.16
C ASP A 425 -2.43 11.47 5.58
N TYR A 426 -2.13 11.48 6.89
CA TYR A 426 -1.07 10.66 7.46
C TYR A 426 -1.45 10.18 8.87
N VAL A 427 -0.73 9.17 9.36
CA VAL A 427 -0.90 8.67 10.72
C VAL A 427 0.29 9.09 11.57
N PHE A 428 0.06 9.99 12.52
CA PHE A 428 1.00 10.33 13.56
C PHE A 428 1.24 9.13 14.47
N ARG A 429 2.51 8.74 14.61
CA ARG A 429 2.94 7.69 15.52
C ARG A 429 3.73 8.32 16.65
N PRO A 430 3.17 8.43 17.86
CA PRO A 430 3.98 8.83 18.99
C PRO A 430 5.09 7.79 19.17
N VAL A 431 6.34 8.24 19.10
CA VAL A 431 7.49 7.40 19.47
C VAL A 431 7.32 7.08 20.95
N LEU A 432 6.88 5.85 21.26
CA LEU A 432 6.89 5.34 22.62
C LEU A 432 8.36 5.13 22.99
N THR A 433 8.97 6.09 23.70
CA THR A 433 10.30 5.86 24.26
C THR A 433 10.17 4.79 25.33
N GLN A 434 10.67 3.58 25.05
CA GLN A 434 10.93 2.60 26.11
C GLN A 434 12.00 3.19 27.02
N ARG A 435 11.72 3.17 28.33
CA ARG A 435 12.64 3.63 29.38
C ARG A 435 13.75 2.63 29.61
#